data_AF-A0A9P8IXN2-F1
#
_entry.id   AF-A0A9P8IXN2-F1
#
_cell.length_a   1.000
_cell.length_b   1.000
_cell.length_c   1.000
_cell.angle_alpha   90.00
_cell.angle_beta   90.00
_cell.angle_gamma   90.00
#
_symmetry.space_group_name_H-M   'P 1'
#
loop_
_entity.id
_entity.type
_entity.pdbx_description
1 polymer ?
#
loop_
_entity_poly.entity_id
_entity_poly.type
_entity_poly.pdbx_seq_one_letter_code
_entity_poly.pdbx_strand_id
1 'polypeptide(L)'
;LEQITQTYASGNGMTPVGENSGAYATQGTVHQGKYILDPHSAIGIAAALRSVQRAPNAHHIALATAHPAKFSSAVETALGGQEGFSFKAVQPEQFVGLEQQPRRVTIVKNGAGWQDVREIVREEVQLEMEGKASSGPGEIVKG
;
A
#
# COMPACT_ATOMS: atom_id res chain seq x y z
N LEU A 1 -2.15 -8.64 -11.40
CA LEU A 1 -3.50 -8.92 -10.86
C LEU A 1 -3.76 -10.41 -10.75
N GLU A 2 -3.54 -11.18 -11.82
CA GLU A 2 -3.71 -12.64 -11.83
C GLU A 2 -3.06 -13.37 -10.65
N GLN A 3 -1.80 -13.05 -10.31
CA GLN A 3 -1.13 -13.67 -9.16
C GLN A 3 -1.81 -13.35 -7.81
N ILE A 4 -2.43 -12.17 -7.67
CA ILE A 4 -3.21 -11.81 -6.48
C ILE A 4 -4.42 -12.74 -6.39
N THR A 5 -5.17 -12.86 -7.49
CA THR A 5 -6.34 -13.75 -7.59
C THR A 5 -5.97 -15.21 -7.36
N GLN A 6 -4.89 -15.70 -8.00
CA GLN A 6 -4.45 -17.08 -7.88
C GLN A 6 -4.02 -17.43 -6.45
N THR A 7 -3.25 -16.55 -5.80
CA THR A 7 -2.83 -16.76 -4.40
C THR A 7 -4.05 -16.79 -3.49
N TYR A 8 -4.97 -15.84 -3.65
CA TYR A 8 -6.20 -15.76 -2.86
C TYR A 8 -7.11 -16.99 -3.06
N ALA A 9 -7.33 -17.41 -4.30
CA ALA A 9 -8.21 -18.52 -4.66
C ALA A 9 -7.63 -19.89 -4.28
N SER A 10 -6.31 -20.06 -4.41
CA SER A 10 -5.64 -21.34 -4.10
C SER A 10 -5.79 -21.76 -2.64
N GLY A 11 -6.15 -20.84 -1.73
CA GLY A 11 -6.20 -21.15 -0.31
C GLY A 11 -4.84 -21.59 0.24
N ASN A 12 -3.75 -21.43 -0.53
CA ASN A 12 -2.40 -21.42 -0.02
C ASN A 12 -2.29 -20.18 0.86
N GLY A 13 -2.88 -20.26 2.05
CA GLY A 13 -2.31 -19.62 3.19
C GLY A 13 -0.84 -20.02 3.14
N MET A 14 0.04 -19.05 2.91
CA MET A 14 1.18 -18.99 3.81
C MET A 14 0.56 -19.09 5.19
N THR A 15 0.47 -20.31 5.73
CA THR A 15 0.22 -20.51 7.14
C THR A 15 1.30 -19.65 7.79
N PRO A 16 0.93 -18.60 8.52
CA PRO A 16 1.91 -17.74 9.14
C PRO A 16 2.76 -18.65 10.03
N VAL A 17 4.02 -18.87 9.65
CA VAL A 17 4.91 -19.73 10.41
C VAL A 17 5.37 -18.91 11.61
N GLY A 18 4.68 -19.09 12.73
CA GLY A 18 4.99 -18.47 14.01
C GLY A 18 4.06 -19.00 15.08
N GLU A 19 4.59 -19.74 16.05
CA GLU A 19 3.85 -20.34 17.19
C GLU A 19 3.22 -19.31 18.14
N ASN A 20 3.43 -18.01 17.92
CA ASN A 20 2.76 -16.95 18.65
C ASN A 20 1.46 -16.58 17.94
N SER A 21 0.37 -17.20 18.39
CA SER A 21 -1.04 -16.87 18.12
C SER A 21 -1.47 -15.45 18.56
N GLY A 22 -0.51 -14.54 18.79
CA GLY A 22 -0.73 -13.13 19.07
C GLY A 22 -0.92 -12.35 17.77
N ALA A 23 -1.91 -11.47 17.77
CA ALA A 23 -2.31 -10.56 16.69
C ALA A 23 -1.18 -10.22 15.69
N TYR A 24 -1.44 -10.46 14.40
CA TYR A 24 -0.58 -10.06 13.29
C TYR A 24 -0.08 -8.62 13.47
N ALA A 25 1.19 -8.37 13.15
CA ALA A 25 1.79 -7.03 13.22
C ALA A 25 0.97 -5.97 12.46
N THR A 26 0.23 -6.40 11.42
CA THR A 26 -0.82 -5.62 10.76
C THR A 26 -2.02 -6.52 10.48
N GLN A 27 -3.21 -6.12 10.93
CA GLN A 27 -4.47 -6.73 10.48
C GLN A 27 -4.73 -6.34 9.02
N GLY A 28 -5.48 -7.15 8.27
CA GLY A 28 -5.90 -6.83 6.88
C GLY A 28 -5.09 -7.46 5.75
N THR A 29 -4.07 -8.28 6.06
CA THR A 29 -3.34 -9.09 5.05
C THR A 29 -3.90 -10.50 4.89
N VAL A 30 -4.76 -10.94 5.81
CA VAL A 30 -5.43 -12.24 5.78
C VAL A 30 -6.93 -12.03 5.91
N HIS A 31 -7.71 -12.65 5.01
CA HIS A 31 -9.17 -12.64 5.05
C HIS A 31 -9.69 -14.06 4.87
N GLN A 32 -10.53 -14.53 5.80
CA GLN A 32 -11.06 -15.90 5.78
C GLN A 32 -9.98 -16.99 5.60
N GLY A 33 -8.80 -16.79 6.23
CA GLY A 33 -7.66 -17.72 6.12
C GLY A 33 -6.88 -17.64 4.80
N LYS A 34 -7.24 -16.74 3.89
CA LYS A 34 -6.56 -16.50 2.62
C LYS A 34 -5.66 -15.27 2.72
N TYR A 35 -4.43 -15.36 2.23
CA TYR A 35 -3.51 -14.22 2.21
C TYR A 35 -3.81 -13.30 1.02
N ILE A 36 -3.85 -11.99 1.26
CA ILE A 36 -4.14 -10.96 0.26
C ILE A 36 -2.85 -10.24 -0.07
N LEU A 37 -2.50 -10.22 -1.36
CA LEU A 37 -1.28 -9.60 -1.86
C LEU A 37 -1.54 -8.19 -2.37
N ASP A 38 -0.63 -7.28 -2.04
CA ASP A 38 -0.44 -6.06 -2.83
C ASP A 38 0.24 -6.40 -4.17
N PRO A 39 0.12 -5.54 -5.20
CA PRO A 39 0.70 -5.82 -6.52
C PRO A 39 2.22 -6.03 -6.51
N HIS A 40 2.97 -5.40 -5.59
CA HIS A 40 4.43 -5.56 -5.50
C HIS A 40 4.79 -6.93 -4.90
N SER A 41 4.14 -7.31 -3.80
CA SER A 41 4.30 -8.65 -3.20
C SER A 41 3.93 -9.75 -4.20
N ALA A 42 2.89 -9.54 -5.01
CA ALA A 42 2.49 -10.50 -6.04
C ALA A 42 3.60 -10.73 -7.09
N ILE A 43 4.33 -9.70 -7.49
CA ILE A 43 5.49 -9.85 -8.39
C ILE A 43 6.60 -10.64 -7.70
N GLY A 44 6.92 -10.31 -6.44
CA GLY A 44 7.94 -11.02 -5.66
C GLY A 44 7.63 -12.51 -5.51
N ILE A 45 6.37 -12.86 -5.19
CA ILE A 45 5.92 -14.24 -5.07
C ILE A 45 5.95 -14.97 -6.42
N ALA A 46 5.49 -14.34 -7.50
CA ALA A 46 5.57 -14.94 -8.83
C ALA A 46 7.03 -15.27 -9.23
N ALA A 47 7.98 -14.36 -8.92
CA ALA A 47 9.39 -14.60 -9.15
C ALA A 47 9.95 -15.74 -8.28
N ALA A 48 9.57 -15.78 -6.99
CA ALA A 48 9.96 -16.84 -6.06
C ALA A 48 9.42 -18.21 -6.49
N LEU A 49 8.16 -18.31 -6.92
CA LEU A 49 7.58 -19.56 -7.41
C LEU A 49 8.35 -20.12 -8.63
N ARG A 50 8.77 -19.24 -9.56
CA ARG A 50 9.65 -19.64 -10.68
C ARG A 50 11.05 -20.06 -10.19
N SER A 51 11.55 -19.45 -9.13
CA SER A 51 12.84 -19.78 -8.53
C SER A 51 12.81 -21.15 -7.84
N VAL A 52 11.74 -21.48 -7.13
CA VAL A 52 11.50 -22.80 -6.50
C VAL A 52 11.59 -23.93 -7.53
N GLN A 53 11.04 -23.73 -8.73
CA GLN A 53 11.13 -24.72 -9.81
C GLN A 53 12.58 -25.00 -10.26
N ARG A 54 13.48 -24.01 -10.15
CA ARG A 54 14.90 -24.14 -10.54
C ARG A 54 15.79 -24.64 -9.40
N ALA A 55 15.43 -24.33 -8.15
CA ALA A 55 16.20 -24.66 -6.96
C ALA A 55 15.27 -25.16 -5.84
N PRO A 56 14.74 -26.39 -5.95
CA PRO A 56 13.70 -26.90 -5.04
C PRO A 56 14.19 -27.11 -3.60
N ASN A 57 15.50 -27.29 -3.39
CA ASN A 57 16.09 -27.53 -2.08
C ASN A 57 16.54 -26.24 -1.36
N ALA A 58 16.39 -25.08 -1.98
CA ALA A 58 16.72 -23.79 -1.38
C ALA A 58 15.52 -23.18 -0.66
N HIS A 59 15.76 -22.39 0.39
CA HIS A 59 14.73 -21.54 0.97
C HIS A 59 14.52 -20.30 0.10
N HIS A 60 13.27 -20.00 -0.27
CA HIS A 60 12.91 -18.83 -1.06
C HIS A 60 12.10 -17.88 -0.18
N ILE A 61 12.61 -16.66 0.01
CA ILE A 61 11.94 -15.62 0.80
C ILE A 61 11.53 -14.50 -0.18
N ALA A 62 10.24 -14.26 -0.30
CA ALA A 62 9.69 -13.12 -1.04
C ALA A 62 9.29 -12.02 -0.04
N LEU A 63 9.82 -10.81 -0.23
CA LEU A 63 9.51 -9.68 0.65
C LEU A 63 8.15 -9.10 0.31
N ALA A 64 7.28 -8.98 1.30
CA ALA A 64 6.05 -8.23 1.19
C ALA A 64 6.33 -6.74 1.43
N THR A 65 6.45 -5.96 0.34
CA THR A 65 6.98 -4.59 0.41
C THR A 65 5.95 -3.53 0.75
N ALA A 66 4.66 -3.87 0.68
CA ALA A 66 3.58 -2.93 0.99
C ALA A 66 2.35 -3.64 1.55
N HIS A 67 1.54 -2.88 2.29
CA HIS A 67 0.22 -3.32 2.70
C HIS A 67 -0.75 -3.26 1.51
N PRO A 68 -1.65 -4.25 1.31
CA PRO A 68 -2.61 -4.25 0.19
C PRO A 68 -3.49 -2.99 0.16
N ALA A 69 -3.78 -2.42 1.33
CA ALA A 69 -4.56 -1.19 1.46
C ALA A 69 -3.94 0.04 0.74
N LYS A 70 -2.62 0.06 0.51
CA LYS A 70 -1.96 1.14 -0.25
C LYS A 70 -2.31 1.12 -1.75
N PHE A 71 -2.85 0.01 -2.25
CA PHE A 71 -3.16 -0.22 -3.66
C PHE A 71 -4.59 -0.77 -3.83
N SER A 72 -5.56 -0.12 -3.19
CA SER A 72 -6.98 -0.52 -3.13
C SER A 72 -7.55 -0.89 -4.50
N SER A 73 -7.41 -0.02 -5.49
CA SER A 73 -7.90 -0.24 -6.85
C SER A 73 -7.37 -1.54 -7.47
N ALA A 74 -6.08 -1.86 -7.29
CA ALA A 74 -5.50 -3.09 -7.83
C ALA A 74 -6.05 -4.34 -7.12
N VAL A 75 -6.19 -4.28 -5.79
CA VAL A 75 -6.73 -5.38 -4.98
C VAL A 75 -8.21 -5.60 -5.28
N GLU A 76 -9.01 -4.54 -5.35
CA GLU A 76 -10.43 -4.60 -5.71
C GLU A 76 -10.64 -5.11 -7.14
N THR A 77 -9.80 -4.68 -8.10
CA THR A 77 -9.88 -5.21 -9.46
C THR A 77 -9.59 -6.71 -9.50
N ALA A 78 -8.64 -7.19 -8.69
CA ALA A 78 -8.26 -8.60 -8.65
C ALA A 78 -9.25 -9.49 -7.89
N LEU A 79 -9.84 -8.98 -6.80
CA LEU A 79 -10.58 -9.77 -5.82
C LEU A 79 -12.05 -9.38 -5.66
N GLY A 80 -12.50 -8.26 -6.24
CA GLY A 80 -13.86 -7.73 -6.07
C GLY A 80 -14.96 -8.69 -6.53
N GLY A 81 -14.66 -9.59 -7.48
CA GLY A 81 -15.58 -10.65 -7.91
C GLY A 81 -15.45 -11.98 -7.14
N GLN A 82 -14.57 -12.07 -6.14
CA GLN A 82 -14.37 -13.29 -5.36
C GLN A 82 -15.40 -13.37 -4.23
N GLU A 83 -16.02 -14.55 -4.09
CA GLU A 83 -17.01 -14.78 -3.04
C GLU A 83 -16.41 -14.55 -1.65
N GLY A 84 -17.13 -13.78 -0.83
CA GLY A 84 -16.74 -13.46 0.55
C GLY A 84 -15.66 -12.38 0.67
N PHE A 85 -15.05 -11.90 -0.41
CA PHE A 85 -14.08 -10.81 -0.36
C PHE A 85 -14.76 -9.45 -0.09
N SER A 86 -14.20 -8.68 0.84
CA SER A 86 -14.56 -7.27 1.04
C SER A 86 -13.31 -6.47 1.35
N PHE A 87 -13.08 -5.39 0.60
CA PHE A 87 -11.91 -4.54 0.82
C PHE A 87 -11.92 -3.86 2.20
N LYS A 88 -13.09 -3.69 2.82
CA LYS A 88 -13.20 -3.21 4.21
C LYS A 88 -12.43 -4.08 5.20
N ALA A 89 -12.33 -5.39 4.96
CA ALA A 89 -11.55 -6.30 5.80
C ALA A 89 -10.03 -6.16 5.60
N VAL A 90 -9.61 -5.51 4.51
CA VAL A 90 -8.21 -5.24 4.15
C VAL A 90 -7.76 -3.90 4.71
N GLN A 91 -8.64 -2.94 4.88
CA GLN A 91 -8.28 -1.60 5.32
C GLN A 91 -7.90 -1.57 6.81
N PRO A 92 -6.66 -1.17 7.18
CA PRO A 92 -6.30 -0.95 8.57
C PRO A 92 -7.12 0.21 9.18
N GLU A 93 -7.38 0.17 10.49
CA GLU A 93 -8.12 1.22 11.19
C GLU A 93 -7.48 2.61 10.99
N GLN A 94 -6.15 2.68 10.92
CA GLN A 94 -5.39 3.91 10.71
C GLN A 94 -5.62 4.55 9.33
N PHE A 95 -6.16 3.79 8.36
CA PHE A 95 -6.45 4.27 7.01
C PHE A 95 -7.89 4.77 6.86
N VAL A 96 -8.77 4.50 7.85
CA VAL A 96 -10.15 4.98 7.82
C VAL A 96 -10.18 6.49 8.01
N GLY A 97 -10.80 7.21 7.08
CA GLY A 97 -10.91 8.67 7.16
C GLY A 97 -9.68 9.44 6.64
N LEU A 98 -8.56 8.77 6.38
CA LEU A 98 -7.29 9.43 6.03
C LEU A 98 -7.39 10.19 4.69
N GLU A 99 -8.10 9.64 3.71
CA GLU A 99 -8.26 10.27 2.40
C GLU A 99 -9.16 11.51 2.44
N GLN A 100 -10.02 11.62 3.47
CA GLN A 100 -10.94 12.75 3.67
C GLN A 100 -10.30 13.90 4.47
N GLN A 101 -9.10 13.70 5.04
CA GLN A 101 -8.38 14.73 5.77
C GLN A 101 -7.94 15.87 4.81
N PRO A 102 -7.92 17.13 5.28
CA PRO A 102 -7.40 18.23 4.50
C PRO A 102 -5.93 17.99 4.14
N ARG A 103 -5.58 18.26 2.88
CA ARG A 103 -4.21 18.11 2.39
C ARG A 103 -3.51 19.45 2.43
N ARG A 104 -2.27 19.48 2.92
CA ARG A 104 -1.37 20.65 2.84
C ARG A 104 -0.40 20.43 1.67
N VAL A 105 -0.70 21.03 0.52
CA VAL A 105 0.06 20.86 -0.73
C VAL A 105 0.28 22.20 -1.42
N THR A 106 1.47 22.39 -1.98
CA THR A 106 1.81 23.56 -2.81
C THR A 106 1.86 23.11 -4.26
N ILE A 107 0.96 23.62 -5.10
CA ILE A 107 0.88 23.25 -6.51
C ILE A 107 1.90 24.05 -7.32
N VAL A 108 2.75 23.34 -8.07
CA VAL A 108 3.78 23.92 -8.92
C VAL A 108 3.39 23.76 -10.39
N LYS A 109 3.66 24.79 -11.20
CA LYS A 109 3.37 24.75 -12.64
C LYS A 109 4.20 23.66 -13.33
N ASN A 110 3.57 22.97 -14.29
CA ASN A 110 4.28 22.06 -15.17
C ASN A 110 5.39 22.82 -15.93
N GLY A 111 6.60 22.25 -15.98
CA GLY A 111 7.79 22.88 -16.57
C GLY A 111 8.62 23.74 -15.62
N ALA A 112 8.22 23.88 -14.35
CA ALA A 112 9.05 24.51 -13.33
C ALA A 112 10.37 23.75 -13.12
N GLY A 113 11.45 24.49 -12.95
CA GLY A 113 12.77 23.95 -12.66
C GLY A 113 13.01 23.77 -11.16
N TRP A 114 14.17 23.20 -10.81
CA TRP A 114 14.56 23.06 -9.41
C TRP A 114 14.77 24.42 -8.72
N GLN A 115 15.07 25.48 -9.47
CA GLN A 115 15.19 26.84 -8.94
C GLN A 115 13.86 27.36 -8.41
N ASP A 116 12.76 27.12 -9.13
CA ASP A 116 11.41 27.50 -8.69
C ASP A 116 11.04 26.74 -7.41
N VAL A 117 11.35 25.43 -7.35
CA VAL A 117 11.16 24.61 -6.14
C VAL A 117 11.99 25.11 -4.98
N ARG A 118 13.24 25.56 -5.22
CA ARG A 118 14.10 26.11 -4.17
C ARG A 118 13.50 27.36 -3.55
N GLU A 119 12.95 28.27 -4.34
CA GLU A 119 12.35 29.49 -3.79
C GLU A 119 11.09 29.16 -2.98
N ILE A 120 10.24 28.21 -3.44
CA ILE A 120 9.11 27.70 -2.65
C ILE A 120 9.56 27.15 -1.30
N VAL A 121 10.61 26.33 -1.27
CA VAL A 121 11.14 25.77 -0.02
C VAL A 121 11.63 26.87 0.92
N ARG A 122 12.30 27.90 0.40
CA ARG A 122 12.76 29.04 1.21
C ARG A 122 11.60 29.83 1.80
N GLU A 123 10.57 30.11 1.00
CA GLU A 123 9.38 30.82 1.44
C GLU A 123 8.64 30.05 2.55
N GLU A 124 8.42 28.73 2.37
CA GLU A 124 7.78 27.88 3.39
C GLU A 124 8.58 27.82 4.69
N VAL A 125 9.92 27.68 4.61
CA VAL A 125 10.78 27.68 5.80
C VAL A 125 10.69 29.02 6.54
N GLN A 126 10.68 30.14 5.83
CA GLN A 126 10.55 31.46 6.46
C GLN A 126 9.20 31.62 7.17
N LEU A 127 8.10 31.14 6.57
CA LEU A 127 6.78 31.14 7.19
C LEU A 127 6.77 30.31 8.48
N GLU A 128 7.31 29.09 8.44
CA GLU A 128 7.40 28.22 9.62
C GLU A 128 8.23 28.85 10.75
N MET A 129 9.35 29.51 10.41
CA MET A 129 10.19 30.24 11.39
C MET A 129 9.45 31.41 12.05
N GLU A 130 8.53 32.05 11.33
CA GLU A 130 7.69 33.13 11.86
C GLU A 130 6.46 32.61 12.65
N GLY A 131 6.35 31.30 12.84
CA GLY A 131 5.19 30.66 13.48
C GLY A 131 3.92 30.74 12.62
N LYS A 132 4.07 31.04 11.32
CA LYS A 132 2.98 31.09 10.36
C LYS A 132 2.94 29.77 9.61
N ALA A 133 1.74 29.25 9.35
CA ALA A 133 1.58 28.27 8.30
C ALA A 133 1.36 29.02 6.99
N SER A 134 1.87 28.50 5.87
CA SER A 134 1.41 28.96 4.58
C SER A 134 -0.11 28.85 4.52
N SER A 135 -0.76 29.97 4.22
CA SER A 135 -2.22 30.08 4.08
C SER A 135 -2.70 29.48 2.76
N GLY A 136 -1.90 28.60 2.14
CA GLY A 136 -2.32 27.89 0.95
C GLY A 136 -3.68 27.26 1.26
N PRO A 137 -4.72 27.48 0.42
CA PRO A 137 -5.87 26.63 0.54
C PRO A 137 -5.28 25.23 0.44
N GLY A 138 -5.48 24.42 1.48
CA GLY A 138 -5.56 23.00 1.22
C GLY A 138 -6.68 22.91 0.20
N GLU A 139 -6.33 22.94 -1.09
CA GLU A 139 -7.27 22.62 -2.13
C GLU A 139 -7.73 21.25 -1.71
N ILE A 140 -9.00 21.15 -1.29
CA ILE A 140 -9.60 19.86 -1.05
C ILE A 140 -9.74 19.28 -2.45
N VAL A 141 -8.66 18.70 -2.94
CA VAL A 141 -8.65 17.80 -4.07
C VAL A 141 -9.41 16.57 -3.56
N LYS A 142 -10.73 16.62 -3.70
CA LYS A 142 -11.59 15.46 -3.50
C LYS A 142 -11.10 14.41 -4.49
N GLY A 143 -10.58 13.30 -3.96
CA GLY A 143 -10.24 12.11 -4.74
C GLY A 143 -11.47 11.53 -5.41
#